data_AF-G5B0C8-F1
#
_entry.id   AF-G5B0C8-F1
#
_cell.length_a   1.000
_cell.length_b   1.000
_cell.length_c   1.000
_cell.angle_alpha   90.00
_cell.angle_beta   90.00
_cell.angle_gamma   90.00
#
_symmetry.space_group_name_H-M   'P 1'
#
loop_
_entity.id
_entity.type
_entity.pdbx_description
1 polymer ?
#
loop_
_entity_poly.entity_id
_entity_poly.type
_entity_poly.pdbx_seq_one_letter_code
_entity_poly.pdbx_strand_id
1 'polypeptide(L)'
;MNHMQSLRFEHKLYAQVKQKMEEMQQHNISWIEVQFLKKAVDVLCQCRATLMYTYVFTFYLKNNNQSLIFENNQADLENATEVLSGYLERDISQDSLQDIKQSTR
;
A
#
# COMPACT_ATOMS: atom_id res chain seq x y z
N MET A 1 12.46 8.25 4.38
CA MET A 1 11.40 8.48 3.37
C MET A 1 10.39 9.47 3.94
N ASN A 2 9.73 10.35 3.16
CA ASN A 2 8.74 11.29 3.71
C ASN A 2 7.32 10.73 3.49
N HIS A 3 6.79 9.99 4.48
CA HIS A 3 5.49 9.32 4.37
C HIS A 3 4.32 10.27 4.10
N MET A 4 4.36 11.51 4.62
CA MET A 4 3.32 12.51 4.33
C MET A 4 3.28 12.88 2.84
N GLN A 5 4.46 12.97 2.21
CA GLN A 5 4.55 13.25 0.78
C GLN A 5 4.13 12.03 -0.04
N SER A 6 4.55 10.82 0.34
CA SER A 6 4.10 9.58 -0.30
C SER A 6 2.58 9.41 -0.26
N LEU A 7 1.94 9.67 0.89
CA LEU A 7 0.49 9.60 1.03
C LEU A 7 -0.25 10.53 0.04
N ARG A 8 0.30 11.72 -0.24
CA ARG A 8 -0.28 12.64 -1.25
C ARG A 8 -0.16 12.10 -2.67
N PHE A 9 0.90 11.36 -2.98
CA PHE A 9 1.05 10.70 -4.27
C PHE A 9 0.15 9.48 -4.40
N GLU A 10 -0.02 8.72 -3.33
CA GLU A 10 -0.93 7.56 -3.28
C GLU A 10 -2.39 7.95 -3.51
N HIS A 11 -2.81 9.13 -3.06
CA HIS A 11 -4.15 9.64 -3.41
C HIS A 11 -4.35 9.83 -4.92
N LYS A 12 -3.27 10.08 -5.70
CA LYS A 12 -3.34 10.13 -7.17
C LYS A 12 -3.45 8.74 -7.79
N LEU A 13 -2.96 7.71 -7.09
CA LEU A 13 -3.01 6.31 -7.50
C LEU A 13 -4.46 5.81 -7.66
N TYR A 14 -5.41 6.34 -6.88
CA TYR A 14 -6.84 6.04 -7.06
C TYR A 14 -7.35 6.31 -8.47
N ALA A 15 -6.90 7.40 -9.11
CA ALA A 15 -7.32 7.72 -10.47
C ALA A 15 -6.76 6.71 -11.48
N GLN A 16 -5.49 6.35 -11.33
CA GLN A 16 -4.81 5.38 -12.20
C GLN A 16 -5.42 3.98 -12.04
N VAL A 17 -5.65 3.54 -10.80
CA VAL A 17 -6.30 2.26 -10.52
C VAL A 17 -7.73 2.23 -11.04
N LYS A 18 -8.49 3.32 -10.89
CA LYS A 18 -9.85 3.40 -11.46
C LYS A 18 -9.82 3.22 -12.98
N GLN A 19 -8.93 3.91 -13.67
CA GLN A 19 -8.76 3.75 -15.13
C GLN A 19 -8.39 2.30 -15.47
N LYS A 20 -7.47 1.68 -14.74
CA LYS A 20 -7.08 0.29 -14.97
C LYS A 20 -8.22 -0.70 -14.75
N MET A 21 -9.03 -0.48 -13.71
CA MET A 21 -10.23 -1.27 -13.47
C MET A 21 -11.19 -1.17 -14.65
N GLU A 22 -11.43 0.04 -15.17
CA GLU A 22 -12.29 0.27 -16.34
C GLU A 22 -11.75 -0.44 -17.60
N GLU A 23 -10.44 -0.36 -17.87
CA GLU A 23 -9.77 -1.07 -18.97
C GLU A 23 -9.92 -2.60 -18.83
N MET A 24 -9.69 -3.15 -17.64
CA MET A 24 -9.86 -4.58 -17.37
C MET A 24 -11.31 -5.05 -17.59
N GLN A 25 -12.28 -4.21 -17.21
CA GLN A 25 -13.69 -4.50 -17.44
C GLN A 25 -14.07 -4.48 -18.92
N GLN A 26 -13.48 -3.59 -19.73
CA GLN A 26 -13.64 -3.62 -21.19
C GLN A 26 -13.10 -4.91 -21.82
N HIS A 27 -12.14 -5.57 -21.17
CA HIS A 27 -11.59 -6.86 -21.56
C HIS A 27 -12.29 -8.08 -20.91
N ASN A 28 -13.60 -7.96 -20.59
CA ASN A 28 -14.45 -9.02 -20.03
C ASN A 28 -14.09 -9.49 -18.61
N ILE A 29 -13.31 -8.75 -17.83
CA ILE A 29 -13.13 -9.02 -16.40
C ILE A 29 -14.32 -8.43 -15.63
N SER A 30 -14.93 -9.20 -14.73
CA SER A 30 -16.13 -8.74 -14.04
C SER A 30 -15.84 -7.59 -13.06
N TRP A 31 -16.86 -6.79 -12.77
CA TRP A 31 -16.76 -5.68 -11.80
C TRP A 31 -16.26 -6.13 -10.42
N ILE A 32 -16.65 -7.34 -9.98
CA ILE A 32 -16.23 -7.89 -8.69
C ILE A 32 -14.76 -8.31 -8.71
N GLU A 33 -14.26 -8.80 -9.84
CA GLU A 33 -12.87 -9.25 -9.99
C GLU A 33 -11.87 -8.12 -10.00
N VAL A 34 -12.27 -6.88 -10.30
CA VAL A 34 -11.38 -5.70 -10.27
C VAL A 34 -11.37 -4.98 -8.92
N GLN A 35 -12.30 -5.27 -8.00
CA GLN A 35 -12.42 -4.55 -6.71
C GLN A 35 -11.18 -4.68 -5.82
N PHE A 36 -10.38 -5.73 -5.97
CA PHE A 36 -9.16 -5.90 -5.18
C PHE A 36 -8.15 -4.79 -5.42
N LEU A 37 -8.12 -4.20 -6.62
CA LEU A 37 -7.21 -3.09 -6.93
C LEU A 37 -7.55 -1.86 -6.09
N LYS A 38 -8.83 -1.52 -5.98
CA LYS A 38 -9.27 -0.44 -5.09
C LYS A 38 -8.91 -0.75 -3.63
N LYS A 39 -9.18 -1.98 -3.18
CA LYS A 39 -8.81 -2.43 -1.82
C LYS A 39 -7.30 -2.30 -1.58
N ALA A 40 -6.47 -2.60 -2.58
CA ALA A 40 -5.02 -2.48 -2.46
C ALA A 40 -4.58 -1.03 -2.22
N VAL A 41 -5.16 -0.06 -2.95
CA VAL A 41 -4.90 1.37 -2.71
C VAL A 41 -5.43 1.83 -1.35
N ASP A 42 -6.62 1.39 -0.95
CA ASP A 42 -7.20 1.70 0.36
C ASP A 42 -6.26 1.23 1.50
N VAL A 43 -5.77 0.00 1.41
CA VAL A 43 -4.83 -0.59 2.38
C VAL A 43 -3.48 0.14 2.37
N LEU A 44 -2.94 0.46 1.19
CA LEU A 44 -1.68 1.21 1.07
C LEU A 44 -1.75 2.55 1.80
N CYS A 45 -2.83 3.31 1.58
CA CYS A 45 -3.04 4.60 2.25
C CYS A 45 -3.14 4.44 3.78
N GLN A 46 -3.81 3.39 4.26
CA GLN A 46 -3.92 3.09 5.69
C GLN A 46 -2.56 2.73 6.31
N CYS A 47 -1.76 1.90 5.64
CA CYS A 47 -0.42 1.55 6.09
C CYS A 47 0.49 2.78 6.18
N ARG A 48 0.41 3.70 5.21
CA ARG A 48 1.19 4.95 5.21
C ARG A 48 0.79 5.92 6.30
N ALA A 49 -0.51 6.10 6.52
CA ALA A 49 -1.00 6.88 7.65
C ALA A 49 -0.54 6.27 8.98
N THR A 50 -0.61 4.94 9.11
CA THR A 50 -0.12 4.22 10.30
C THR A 50 1.37 4.42 10.49
N LEU A 51 2.19 4.25 9.44
CA LEU A 51 3.64 4.50 9.47
C LEU A 51 3.96 5.92 9.90
N MET A 52 3.23 6.94 9.43
CA MET A 52 3.44 8.31 9.91
C MET A 52 3.28 8.42 11.44
N TYR A 53 2.26 7.77 12.00
CA TYR A 53 2.04 7.77 13.43
C TYR A 53 3.05 6.89 14.20
N THR A 54 3.59 5.83 13.59
CA THR A 54 4.63 5.01 14.26
C THR A 54 5.90 5.81 14.49
N TYR A 55 6.32 6.69 13.58
CA TYR A 55 7.47 7.59 13.81
C TYR A 55 7.22 8.63 14.92
N VAL A 56 5.99 9.16 15.01
CA VAL A 56 5.63 10.07 16.11
C VAL A 56 5.65 9.32 17.44
N PHE A 57 5.13 8.09 17.46
CA PHE A 57 5.12 7.24 18.64
C PHE A 57 6.55 6.90 19.10
N THR A 58 7.44 6.45 18.19
CA THR A 58 8.81 6.06 18.55
C THR A 58 9.66 7.24 19.02
N PHE A 59 9.41 8.45 18.51
CA PHE A 59 10.09 9.65 19.01
C PHE A 59 9.92 9.86 20.52
N TYR A 60 8.74 9.53 21.07
CA TYR A 60 8.46 9.65 22.50
C TYR A 60 8.62 8.34 23.29
N LEU A 61 8.94 7.23 22.62
CA LEU A 61 9.06 5.92 23.25
C LEU A 61 10.40 5.80 23.98
N LYS A 62 10.36 5.46 25.27
CA LYS A 62 11.58 5.14 26.02
C LYS A 62 12.08 3.74 25.66
N ASN A 63 13.36 3.64 25.30
CA ASN A 63 13.99 2.38 24.94
C ASN A 63 13.80 1.29 26.00
N ASN A 64 13.31 0.14 25.58
CA ASN A 64 13.12 -1.06 26.38
C ASN A 64 13.00 -2.30 25.44
N ASN A 65 12.84 -3.49 25.99
CA ASN A 65 12.79 -4.72 25.17
C ASN A 65 11.65 -4.71 24.13
N GLN A 66 10.53 -4.06 24.43
CA GLN A 66 9.39 -3.94 23.51
C GLN A 66 9.62 -2.88 22.44
N SER A 67 10.46 -1.85 22.69
CA SER A 67 10.77 -0.86 21.64
C SER A 67 11.54 -1.50 20.49
N LEU A 68 12.45 -2.44 20.78
CA LEU A 68 13.17 -3.19 19.75
C LEU A 68 12.23 -4.06 18.90
N ILE A 69 11.27 -4.74 19.53
CA ILE A 69 10.26 -5.53 18.82
C ILE A 69 9.39 -4.62 17.93
N PHE A 70 8.99 -3.46 18.47
CA PHE A 70 8.22 -2.48 17.72
C PHE A 70 8.97 -1.97 16.49
N GLU A 71 10.25 -1.60 16.64
CA GLU A 71 11.07 -1.09 15.53
C GLU A 71 11.23 -2.13 14.40
N ASN A 72 11.40 -3.41 14.74
CA ASN A 72 11.43 -4.48 13.75
C ASN A 72 10.09 -4.59 13.01
N ASN A 73 8.97 -4.59 13.73
CA ASN A 73 7.63 -4.62 13.13
C ASN A 73 7.35 -3.38 12.26
N GLN A 74 7.84 -2.21 12.67
CA GLN A 74 7.75 -0.98 11.89
C GLN A 74 8.52 -1.10 10.57
N ALA A 75 9.73 -1.67 10.60
CA ALA A 75 10.54 -1.90 9.40
C ALA A 75 9.88 -2.91 8.44
N ASP A 76 9.29 -3.98 8.99
CA ASP A 76 8.53 -4.95 8.20
C ASP A 76 7.32 -4.31 7.51
N LEU A 77 6.56 -3.49 8.25
CA LEU A 77 5.43 -2.74 7.69
C LEU A 77 5.88 -1.74 6.62
N GLU A 78 6.98 -1.02 6.84
CA GLU A 78 7.54 -0.06 5.88
C GLU A 78 7.93 -0.79 4.58
N ASN A 79 8.66 -1.89 4.68
CA ASN A 79 9.06 -2.68 3.52
C ASN A 79 7.85 -3.20 2.73
N ALA A 80 6.88 -3.82 3.40
CA ALA A 80 5.66 -4.33 2.76
C ALA A 80 4.86 -3.21 2.08
N THR A 81 4.82 -2.03 2.70
CA THR A 81 4.17 -0.83 2.13
C THR A 81 4.87 -0.36 0.86
N GLU A 82 6.21 -0.28 0.85
CA GLU A 82 6.95 0.13 -0.36
C GLU A 82 6.82 -0.89 -1.49
N VAL A 83 6.83 -2.18 -1.17
CA VAL A 83 6.62 -3.24 -2.16
C VAL A 83 5.25 -3.08 -2.82
N LEU A 84 4.18 -2.92 -2.02
CA LEU A 84 2.83 -2.71 -2.54
C LEU A 84 2.71 -1.41 -3.37
N SER A 85 3.28 -0.30 -2.88
CA SER A 85 3.33 0.97 -3.62
C SER A 85 4.01 0.78 -4.97
N GLY A 86 5.17 0.11 -4.98
CA GLY A 86 5.94 -0.16 -6.17
C GLY A 86 5.23 -1.06 -7.19
N TYR A 87 4.36 -1.98 -6.76
CA TYR A 87 3.52 -2.78 -7.65
C TYR A 87 2.40 -1.97 -8.29
N LEU A 88 1.80 -1.04 -7.54
CA LEU A 88 0.69 -0.22 -8.02
C LEU A 88 1.15 0.98 -8.87
N GLU A 89 2.39 1.45 -8.68
CA GLU A 89 3.00 2.54 -9.46
C GLU A 89 3.65 2.07 -10.77
N ARG A 90 4.15 0.83 -10.82
CA ARG A 90 4.63 0.22 -12.07
C ARG A 90 3.44 -0.18 -12.93
N ASP A 91 3.63 -0.25 -14.24
CA ASP A 91 2.58 -0.73 -15.16
C ASP A 91 1.98 -2.02 -14.60
N ILE A 92 0.68 -1.94 -14.27
CA ILE A 92 -0.09 -3.07 -13.78
C ILE A 92 -0.23 -4.06 -14.95
N SER A 93 0.80 -4.87 -15.14
CA SER A 93 0.86 -5.99 -16.09
C SER A 93 0.10 -7.19 -15.51
N GLN A 94 -0.29 -8.15 -16.35
CA GLN A 94 -1.04 -9.32 -15.87
C GLN A 94 -0.32 -10.10 -14.76
N ASP A 95 1.00 -10.18 -14.81
CA ASP A 95 1.81 -10.86 -13.78
C ASP A 95 1.76 -10.12 -12.43
N SER A 96 1.82 -8.78 -12.45
CA SER A 96 1.71 -7.97 -11.23
C SER A 96 0.35 -8.05 -10.53
N LEU A 97 -0.73 -8.37 -11.28
CA LEU A 97 -2.08 -8.47 -10.72
C LEU A 97 -2.24 -9.65 -9.75
N GLN A 98 -1.55 -10.77 -10.01
CA GLN A 98 -1.60 -11.93 -9.12
C GLN A 98 -0.90 -11.64 -7.80
N ASP A 99 0.28 -11.01 -7.86
CA ASP A 99 1.06 -10.60 -6.69
C ASP A 99 0.25 -9.64 -5.81
N ILE A 100 -0.32 -8.58 -6.40
CA ILE A 100 -1.15 -7.60 -5.67
C ILE A 100 -2.32 -8.31 -4.99
N LYS A 101 -3.01 -9.22 -5.69
CA LYS A 101 -4.16 -9.94 -5.13
C LYS A 101 -3.77 -10.81 -3.93
N GLN A 102 -2.58 -11.38 -3.91
CA GLN A 102 -2.08 -12.17 -2.78
C GLN A 102 -1.66 -11.29 -1.60
N SER A 103 -1.01 -10.16 -1.85
CA SER A 103 -0.59 -9.21 -0.80
C SER A 103 -1.75 -8.47 -0.12
N THR A 104 -2.94 -8.45 -0.75
CA THR A 104 -4.12 -7.74 -0.22
C THR A 104 -5.18 -8.67 0.41
N ARG A 105 -4.89 -9.97 0.52
CA ARG A 105 -5.76 -10.95 1.20
C ARG A 105 -5.56 -10.91 2.69
#